data_AF-A0A833DNZ5-F1
#
_entry.id   AF-A0A833DNZ5-F1
#
_cell.length_a   1.000
_cell.length_b   1.000
_cell.length_c   1.000
_cell.angle_alpha   90.00
_cell.angle_beta   90.00
_cell.angle_gamma   90.00
#
_symmetry.space_group_name_H-M   'P 1'
#
loop_
_entity.id
_entity.type
_entity.pdbx_description
1 polymer ?
#
loop_
_entity_poly.entity_id
_entity_poly.type
_entity_poly.pdbx_seq_one_letter_code
_entity_poly.pdbx_strand_id
1 'polypeptide(L)'
;MHQSRYSGSPDTVMSGSGRGPTDDGRIKPDILAPGGYIRSCRAQEAQDTSGSSWTQQWYMEYTGTSMATPNAAGAAVLVREYLTEIALRPSPQGALVKALLVLGAEDIGSRNIPNNNEGWGRINLENSLAPSGNR
;
A
#
# COMPACT_ATOMS: atom_id res chain seq x y z
N MET A 1 -6.98 -0.43 -1.40
CA MET A 1 -5.97 -1.43 -1.82
C MET A 1 -6.05 -1.62 -3.32
N HIS A 2 -4.94 -1.94 -3.97
CA HIS A 2 -4.92 -2.30 -5.39
C HIS A 2 -4.59 -3.78 -5.59
N GLN A 3 -4.83 -4.25 -6.81
CA GLN A 3 -4.61 -5.62 -7.23
C GLN A 3 -3.12 -5.92 -7.41
N SER A 4 -2.61 -6.99 -6.79
CA SER A 4 -1.19 -7.36 -6.88
C SER A 4 -0.87 -8.33 -8.02
N ARG A 5 -1.87 -9.06 -8.52
CA ARG A 5 -1.70 -10.16 -9.49
C ARG A 5 -2.93 -10.29 -10.37
N TYR A 6 -2.82 -11.01 -11.49
CA TYR A 6 -3.88 -11.21 -12.49
C TYR A 6 -4.20 -9.96 -13.32
N SER A 7 -5.14 -10.09 -14.27
CA SER A 7 -5.48 -9.03 -15.25
C SER A 7 -5.90 -7.73 -14.55
N GLY A 8 -5.35 -6.61 -15.01
CA GLY A 8 -5.59 -5.29 -14.43
C GLY A 8 -4.62 -4.89 -13.31
N SER A 9 -3.76 -5.80 -12.84
CA SER A 9 -2.67 -5.46 -11.93
C SER A 9 -1.55 -4.70 -12.67
N PRO A 10 -0.87 -3.74 -12.02
CA PRO A 10 -1.10 -3.23 -10.68
C PRO A 10 -2.12 -2.08 -10.59
N ASP A 11 -2.70 -1.68 -11.72
CA ASP A 11 -3.44 -0.41 -11.88
C ASP A 11 -4.96 -0.54 -11.68
N THR A 12 -5.40 -1.51 -10.88
CA THR A 12 -6.82 -1.72 -10.57
C THR A 12 -7.05 -1.67 -9.07
N VAL A 13 -7.93 -0.76 -8.62
CA VAL A 13 -8.41 -0.70 -7.25
C VAL A 13 -9.35 -1.88 -6.99
N MET A 14 -9.12 -2.64 -5.93
CA MET A 14 -10.00 -3.77 -5.60
C MET A 14 -11.40 -3.28 -5.23
N SER A 15 -12.44 -3.97 -5.70
CA SER A 15 -13.84 -3.62 -5.43
C SER A 15 -14.16 -3.48 -3.94
N GLY A 16 -13.64 -4.39 -3.11
CA GLY A 16 -13.76 -4.39 -1.65
C GLY A 16 -12.84 -3.41 -0.92
N SER A 17 -12.14 -2.52 -1.61
CA SER A 17 -11.40 -1.44 -0.96
C SER A 17 -12.37 -0.42 -0.37
N GLY A 18 -12.17 -0.07 0.91
CA GLY A 18 -12.83 1.09 1.50
C GLY A 18 -12.49 2.37 0.72
N ARG A 19 -13.47 3.26 0.61
CA ARG A 19 -13.40 4.54 -0.10
C ARG A 19 -13.88 5.65 0.82
N GLY A 20 -13.29 6.83 0.67
CA GLY A 20 -13.74 8.03 1.36
C GLY A 20 -14.98 8.66 0.70
N PRO A 21 -15.28 9.93 1.06
CA PRO A 21 -14.56 10.70 2.08
C PRO A 21 -14.86 10.16 3.48
N THR A 22 -14.15 10.66 4.49
CA THR A 22 -14.61 10.51 5.87
C THR A 22 -15.85 11.37 6.12
N ASP A 23 -16.56 11.13 7.23
CA ASP A 23 -17.79 11.87 7.58
C ASP A 23 -17.56 13.39 7.69
N ASP A 24 -16.34 13.82 8.02
CA ASP A 24 -15.91 15.22 8.07
C ASP A 24 -15.29 15.74 6.75
N GLY A 25 -15.43 14.99 5.66
CA GLY A 25 -15.05 15.41 4.31
C GLY A 25 -13.57 15.24 3.96
N ARG A 26 -12.74 14.65 4.83
CA ARG A 26 -11.33 14.40 4.50
C ARG A 26 -11.22 13.29 3.45
N ILE A 27 -10.23 13.44 2.57
CA ILE A 27 -9.92 12.43 1.57
C ILE A 27 -9.29 11.22 2.26
N LYS A 28 -9.87 10.05 2.01
CA LYS A 28 -9.31 8.74 2.36
C LYS A 28 -9.56 7.74 1.25
N PRO A 29 -8.68 6.73 1.06
CA PRO A 29 -7.45 6.48 1.83
C PRO A 29 -6.35 7.54 1.58
N ASP A 30 -5.24 7.50 2.34
CA ASP A 30 -4.08 8.35 2.02
C ASP A 30 -3.38 7.82 0.75
N ILE A 31 -3.10 6.52 0.70
CA ILE A 31 -2.38 5.84 -0.38
C ILE A 31 -2.91 4.42 -0.53
N LEU A 32 -2.62 3.81 -1.68
CA LEU A 32 -2.87 2.39 -1.94
C LEU A 32 -1.60 1.56 -1.83
N ALA A 33 -1.77 0.33 -1.36
CA ALA A 33 -0.74 -0.71 -1.38
C ALA A 33 -1.36 -2.04 -1.89
N PRO A 34 -0.52 -3.02 -2.28
CA PRO A 34 -0.98 -4.31 -2.77
C PRO A 34 -1.81 -5.02 -1.70
N GLY A 35 -3.08 -5.30 -1.99
CA GLY A 35 -3.97 -6.02 -1.07
C GLY A 35 -4.89 -7.02 -1.74
N GLY A 36 -4.97 -7.04 -3.08
CA GLY A 36 -5.63 -8.09 -3.83
C GLY A 36 -4.69 -9.24 -4.17
N TYR A 37 -5.12 -10.47 -3.86
CA TYR A 37 -4.42 -11.71 -4.20
C TYR A 37 -2.99 -11.80 -3.63
N ILE A 38 -2.84 -11.43 -2.36
CA ILE A 38 -1.56 -11.44 -1.66
C ILE A 38 -1.31 -12.81 -1.09
N ARG A 39 -0.22 -13.45 -1.53
CA ARG A 39 0.30 -14.67 -0.90
C ARG A 39 1.22 -14.31 0.25
N SER A 40 0.95 -14.85 1.42
CA SER A 40 1.76 -14.65 2.62
C SER A 40 1.79 -15.93 3.47
N CYS A 41 2.57 -15.90 4.55
CA CYS A 41 2.77 -17.03 5.44
C CYS A 41 1.44 -17.54 6.00
N ARG A 42 1.26 -18.87 5.97
CA ARG A 42 0.13 -19.56 6.60
C ARG A 42 0.55 -20.06 7.98
N ALA A 43 -0.20 -19.68 9.02
CA ALA A 43 -0.03 -20.26 10.35
C ALA A 43 -0.36 -21.76 10.31
N GLN A 44 0.47 -22.60 10.94
CA GLN A 44 0.34 -24.06 10.88
C GLN A 44 -0.91 -24.56 11.63
N GLU A 45 -1.32 -23.80 12.64
CA GLU A 45 -2.48 -24.03 13.50
C GLU A 45 -3.79 -23.43 12.95
N ALA A 46 -3.74 -22.70 11.83
CA ALA A 46 -4.92 -22.04 11.25
C ALA A 46 -6.03 -23.05 10.91
N GLN A 47 -7.14 -22.97 11.64
CA GLN A 47 -8.32 -23.82 11.44
C GLN A 47 -9.31 -23.20 10.44
N ASP A 48 -9.50 -21.89 10.49
CA ASP A 48 -10.34 -21.17 9.53
C ASP A 48 -9.48 -20.56 8.41
N THR A 49 -9.58 -21.15 7.23
CA THR A 49 -8.92 -20.68 6.00
C THR A 49 -9.92 -20.47 4.86
N SER A 50 -11.21 -20.41 5.18
CA SER A 50 -12.32 -20.43 4.22
C SER A 50 -12.32 -19.27 3.23
N GLY A 51 -11.82 -18.10 3.63
CA GLY A 51 -11.69 -16.93 2.75
C GLY A 51 -10.48 -16.93 1.82
N SER A 52 -9.66 -17.99 1.82
CA SER A 52 -8.43 -18.08 1.03
C SER A 52 -8.74 -18.45 -0.43
N SER A 53 -8.20 -17.69 -1.40
CA SER A 53 -8.34 -18.01 -2.83
C SER A 53 -7.33 -19.05 -3.31
N TRP A 54 -6.28 -19.32 -2.53
CA TRP A 54 -5.25 -20.29 -2.84
C TRP A 54 -4.51 -20.72 -1.56
N THR A 55 -4.07 -21.97 -1.47
CA THR A 55 -3.37 -22.48 -0.27
C THR A 55 -2.27 -23.46 -0.62
N GLN A 56 -1.24 -23.50 0.21
CA GLN A 56 -0.14 -24.47 0.22
C GLN A 56 0.27 -24.75 1.67
N GLN A 57 1.29 -25.60 1.87
CA GLN A 57 1.78 -26.00 3.18
C GLN A 57 2.20 -24.80 4.05
N TRP A 58 2.94 -23.85 3.49
CA TRP A 58 3.53 -22.72 4.24
C TRP A 58 2.96 -21.35 3.89
N TYR A 59 2.12 -21.29 2.87
CA TYR A 59 1.60 -20.04 2.33
C TYR A 59 0.12 -20.14 2.00
N MET A 60 -0.56 -19.01 2.01
CA MET A 60 -1.94 -18.89 1.55
C MET A 60 -2.19 -17.51 0.96
N GLU A 61 -3.26 -17.39 0.19
CA GLU A 61 -3.62 -16.17 -0.53
C GLU A 61 -4.89 -15.54 0.02
N TYR A 62 -4.79 -14.29 0.44
CA TYR A 62 -5.93 -13.49 0.85
C TYR A 62 -6.04 -12.18 0.08
N THR A 63 -7.26 -11.67 0.05
CA THR A 63 -7.59 -10.35 -0.48
C THR A 63 -8.21 -9.52 0.63
N GLY A 64 -7.67 -8.32 0.87
CA GLY A 64 -8.20 -7.43 1.89
C GLY A 64 -7.31 -6.22 2.14
N THR A 65 -7.89 -5.13 2.65
CA THR A 65 -7.11 -3.99 3.11
C THR A 65 -6.17 -4.39 4.24
N SER A 66 -6.53 -5.42 5.02
CA SER A 66 -5.66 -6.10 5.97
C SER A 66 -4.35 -6.63 5.37
N MET A 67 -4.30 -6.92 4.06
CA MET A 67 -3.08 -7.32 3.36
C MET A 67 -2.34 -6.13 2.72
N ALA A 68 -3.06 -5.04 2.40
CA ALA A 68 -2.44 -3.79 1.97
C ALA A 68 -1.71 -3.07 3.11
N THR A 69 -2.28 -3.06 4.32
CA THR A 69 -1.69 -2.41 5.50
C THR A 69 -0.26 -2.87 5.81
N PRO A 70 0.07 -4.19 5.91
CA PRO A 70 1.44 -4.63 6.16
C PRO A 70 2.40 -4.31 5.00
N ASN A 71 1.93 -4.30 3.75
CA ASN A 71 2.75 -3.82 2.62
C ASN A 71 3.11 -2.33 2.78
N ALA A 72 2.14 -1.49 3.13
CA ALA A 72 2.39 -0.07 3.42
C ALA A 72 3.30 0.13 4.65
N ALA A 73 3.15 -0.70 5.68
CA ALA A 73 4.00 -0.66 6.86
C ALA A 73 5.46 -1.01 6.53
N GLY A 74 5.70 -2.06 5.73
CA GLY A 74 7.04 -2.41 5.25
C GLY A 74 7.68 -1.28 4.43
N ALA A 75 6.92 -0.67 3.52
CA ALA A 75 7.38 0.50 2.77
C ALA A 75 7.73 1.68 3.69
N ALA A 76 6.90 1.97 4.70
CA ALA A 76 7.17 3.02 5.68
C ALA A 76 8.44 2.75 6.50
N VAL A 77 8.73 1.50 6.83
CA VAL A 77 9.98 1.10 7.53
C VAL A 77 11.20 1.36 6.64
N LEU A 78 11.16 0.98 5.37
CA LEU A 78 12.26 1.24 4.43
C LEU A 78 12.52 2.74 4.25
N VAL A 79 11.45 3.56 4.18
CA VAL A 79 11.59 5.02 4.15
C VAL A 79 12.23 5.55 5.43
N ARG A 80 11.82 5.02 6.59
CA ARG A 80 12.39 5.42 7.88
C ARG A 80 13.86 5.00 8.03
N GLU A 81 14.21 3.81 7.57
CA GLU A 81 15.59 3.29 7.53
C GLU A 81 16.46 4.19 6.66
N TYR A 82 16.05 4.45 5.41
CA TYR A 82 16.75 5.37 4.51
C TYR A 82 16.98 6.75 5.15
N LEU A 83 15.95 7.33 5.77
CA LEU A 83 16.07 8.62 6.45
C LEU A 83 17.10 8.59 7.59
N THR A 84 17.15 7.48 8.34
CA THR A 84 18.00 7.36 9.53
C THR A 84 19.45 7.05 9.14
N GLU A 85 19.65 6.11 8.23
CA GLU A 85 20.96 5.51 7.94
C GLU A 85 21.67 6.15 6.74
N ILE A 86 20.92 6.60 5.74
CA ILE A 86 21.48 7.15 4.50
C ILE A 86 21.40 8.67 4.47
N ALA A 87 20.22 9.23 4.74
CA ALA A 87 20.02 10.68 4.77
C ALA A 87 20.49 11.32 6.10
N LEU A 88 20.99 10.51 7.05
CA LEU A 88 21.53 10.94 8.35
C LEU A 88 20.58 11.87 9.13
N ARG A 89 19.28 11.61 9.03
CA ARG A 89 18.23 12.34 9.75
C ARG A 89 17.76 11.51 10.94
N PRO A 90 18.33 11.69 12.14
CA PRO A 90 17.92 10.92 13.31
C PRO A 90 16.47 11.24 13.69
N SER A 91 15.76 10.22 14.18
CA SER A 91 14.39 10.33 14.70
C SER A 91 13.40 11.00 13.73
N PRO A 92 13.26 10.50 12.48
CA PRO A 92 12.32 11.08 11.53
C PRO A 92 10.87 10.94 12.05
N GLN A 93 10.10 12.03 11.94
CA GLN A 93 8.70 12.03 12.35
C GLN A 93 7.84 11.21 11.38
N GLY A 94 6.78 10.58 11.89
CA GLY A 94 5.83 9.82 11.05
C GLY A 94 5.18 10.67 9.95
N ALA A 95 5.02 11.98 10.17
CA ALA A 95 4.53 12.92 9.16
C ALA A 95 5.48 13.02 7.95
N LEU A 96 6.80 13.01 8.17
CA LEU A 96 7.79 13.03 7.09
C LEU A 96 7.76 11.72 6.30
N VAL A 97 7.67 10.58 6.99
CA VAL A 97 7.55 9.27 6.33
C VAL A 97 6.28 9.22 5.47
N LYS A 98 5.15 9.68 6.01
CA LYS A 98 3.90 9.78 5.23
C LYS A 98 4.05 10.72 4.03
N ALA A 99 4.67 11.88 4.22
CA ALA A 99 4.86 12.85 3.15
C ALA A 99 5.68 12.27 1.99
N LEU A 100 6.76 11.54 2.26
CA LEU A 100 7.56 10.89 1.21
C LEU A 100 6.75 9.83 0.46
N LEU A 101 6.01 8.98 1.17
CA LEU A 101 5.14 7.98 0.55
C LEU A 101 4.04 8.60 -0.32
N VAL A 102 3.47 9.73 0.10
CA VAL A 102 2.45 10.48 -0.66
C VAL A 102 3.06 11.17 -1.87
N LEU A 103 4.20 11.86 -1.72
CA LEU A 103 4.87 12.56 -2.82
C LEU A 103 5.47 11.61 -3.85
N GLY A 104 5.82 10.39 -3.44
CA GLY A 104 6.28 9.33 -4.33
C GLY A 104 5.15 8.49 -4.92
N ALA A 105 3.91 8.64 -4.47
CA ALA A 105 2.80 7.83 -4.93
C ALA A 105 2.52 7.99 -6.43
N GLU A 106 2.03 6.93 -7.05
CA GLU A 106 1.75 6.83 -8.47
C GLU A 106 0.24 6.76 -8.69
N ASP A 107 -0.30 7.66 -9.53
CA ASP A 107 -1.70 7.61 -9.98
C ASP A 107 -1.93 6.34 -10.78
N ILE A 108 -2.94 5.54 -10.37
CA ILE A 108 -3.27 4.28 -11.03
C ILE A 108 -4.59 4.34 -11.82
N GLY A 109 -5.12 5.54 -12.09
CA GLY A 109 -6.10 5.76 -13.15
C GLY A 109 -7.42 6.39 -12.72
N SER A 110 -7.62 6.73 -11.43
CA SER A 110 -8.78 7.51 -11.02
C SER A 110 -8.47 9.00 -11.16
N ARG A 111 -9.27 9.69 -11.98
CA ARG A 111 -9.12 11.13 -12.19
C ARG A 111 -9.17 11.92 -10.88
N ASN A 112 -8.58 13.11 -10.91
CA ASN A 112 -8.63 14.12 -9.85
C ASN A 112 -7.89 13.69 -8.56
N ILE A 113 -6.64 13.25 -8.67
CA ILE A 113 -5.80 12.98 -7.49
C ILE A 113 -5.51 14.28 -6.72
N PRO A 114 -5.67 14.31 -5.38
CA PRO A 114 -6.15 13.21 -4.54
C PRO A 114 -7.67 13.00 -4.62
N ASN A 115 -8.11 11.74 -4.62
CA ASN A 115 -9.53 11.39 -4.64
C ASN A 115 -9.89 10.31 -3.60
N ASN A 116 -11.18 10.04 -3.44
CA ASN A 116 -11.69 9.09 -2.44
C ASN A 116 -11.53 7.60 -2.81
N ASN A 117 -11.01 7.29 -4.00
CA ASN A 117 -10.81 5.91 -4.45
C ASN A 117 -9.39 5.42 -4.14
N GLU A 118 -8.39 6.20 -4.53
CA GLU A 118 -6.98 5.84 -4.38
C GLU A 118 -6.16 6.80 -3.52
N GLY A 119 -6.79 7.84 -2.98
CA GLY A 119 -6.08 8.86 -2.22
C GLY A 119 -5.12 9.60 -3.13
N TRP A 120 -3.85 9.60 -2.75
CA TRP A 120 -2.74 10.16 -3.51
C TRP A 120 -2.14 9.18 -4.53
N GLY A 121 -2.63 7.94 -4.60
CA GLY A 121 -2.15 6.91 -5.53
C GLY A 121 -1.52 5.71 -4.83
N ARG A 122 -0.92 4.82 -5.62
CA ARG A 122 -0.20 3.62 -5.17
C ARG A 122 1.19 3.96 -4.65
N ILE A 123 1.62 3.32 -3.56
CA ILE A 123 2.99 3.39 -3.05
C ILE A 123 4.00 3.01 -4.15
N ASN A 124 4.98 3.89 -4.37
CA ASN A 124 6.15 3.64 -5.20
C ASN A 124 7.40 4.09 -4.43
N LEU A 125 8.17 3.12 -3.93
CA LEU A 125 9.34 3.37 -3.08
C LEU A 125 10.51 4.00 -3.85
N GLU A 126 10.68 3.66 -5.13
CA GLU A 126 11.69 4.27 -5.99
C GLU A 126 11.44 5.78 -6.09
N ASN A 127 10.20 6.17 -6.43
CA ASN A 127 9.80 7.58 -6.47
C ASN A 127 9.84 8.27 -5.10
N SER A 128 9.66 7.54 -4.00
CA SER A 128 9.67 8.09 -2.64
C SER A 128 11.09 8.36 -2.12
N LEU A 129 12.07 7.55 -2.52
CA LEU A 129 13.44 7.57 -2.00
C LEU A 129 14.44 8.22 -2.97
N ALA A 130 14.23 8.03 -4.27
CA ALA A 130 15.11 8.47 -5.33
C ALA A 130 14.30 8.91 -6.57
N PRO A 131 13.47 9.96 -6.46
CA PRO A 131 12.72 10.46 -7.60
C PRO A 131 13.67 10.81 -8.75
N SER A 132 13.44 10.23 -9.93
CA SER A 132 14.15 10.63 -11.14
C SER A 132 13.84 12.11 -11.41
N GLY A 133 14.86 12.93 -11.66
CA GLY A 133 14.77 14.40 -11.71
C GLY A 133 13.92 15.00 -12.83
N ASN A 134 13.03 14.23 -13.45
CA ASN A 134 12.16 14.63 -14.57
C ASN A 134 10.69 14.72 -14.14
N ARG A 135 10.39 15.53 -13.12
CA ARG A 135 9.02 15.99 -12.86
C ARG A 135 8.83 17.40 -13.41
#